data_AF-A0A436HSG8-F1
#
_entry.id   AF-A0A436HSG8-F1
#
_cell.length_a   1.000
_cell.length_b   1.000
_cell.length_c   1.000
_cell.angle_alpha   90.00
_cell.angle_beta   90.00
_cell.angle_gamma   90.00
#
_symmetry.space_group_name_H-M   'P 1'
#
loop_
_entity.id
_entity.type
_entity.pdbx_description
1 polymer ?
#
loop_
_entity_poly.entity_id
_entity_poly.type
_entity_poly.pdbx_seq_one_letter_code
_entity_poly.pdbx_strand_id
1 'polypeptide(L)'
;MEPNFDLFGQPVREGFGNRGRPPYEPTEKDRNKVKLLMALGWVNIRIANALGISPATLNRYFRADMKERDAMRDRLDARRFEIALEQANAGNVTALRELGAMIDRNDRMTIEASMGKGSDQPAASKDKIGKKMIDEQRAHAADADLMAELESEAAAQNARH
;
A
#
# COMPACT_ATOMS: atom_id res chain seq x y z
N MET A 1 -37.52 -3.58 25.22
CA MET A 1 -37.04 -2.22 25.53
C MET A 1 -36.79 -1.53 24.21
N GLU A 2 -37.25 -0.28 24.05
CA GLU A 2 -36.92 0.49 22.86
C GLU A 2 -35.41 0.77 22.83
N PRO A 3 -34.73 0.60 21.68
CA PRO A 3 -33.30 0.89 21.59
C PRO A 3 -33.05 2.37 21.83
N ASN A 4 -32.26 2.70 22.86
CA ASN A 4 -31.79 4.04 23.11
C ASN A 4 -30.71 4.40 22.06
N PHE A 5 -30.79 5.57 21.44
CA PHE A 5 -29.84 6.02 20.41
C PHE A 5 -29.04 7.25 20.87
N ASP A 6 -27.79 7.35 20.45
CA ASP A 6 -26.94 8.52 20.69
C ASP A 6 -27.27 9.67 19.72
N LEU A 7 -26.58 10.82 19.88
CA LEU A 7 -26.73 12.00 19.02
C LEU A 7 -26.50 11.69 17.53
N PHE A 8 -25.74 10.65 17.22
CA PHE A 8 -25.38 10.23 15.87
C PHE A 8 -26.24 9.06 15.38
N GLY A 9 -27.33 8.72 16.09
CA GLY A 9 -28.25 7.65 15.73
C GLY A 9 -27.69 6.24 15.93
N GLN A 10 -26.62 6.07 16.73
CA GLN A 10 -26.05 4.77 17.06
C GLN A 10 -26.72 4.22 18.33
N PRO A 11 -27.03 2.92 18.39
CA PRO A 11 -27.65 2.33 19.57
C PRO A 11 -26.68 2.41 20.76
N VAL A 12 -27.10 3.08 21.83
CA VAL A 12 -26.41 3.11 23.11
C VAL A 12 -26.61 1.77 23.77
N ARG A 13 -25.51 1.12 24.12
CA ARG A 13 -25.56 -0.20 24.76
C ARG A 13 -26.06 -0.05 26.19
N GLU A 14 -27.01 -0.91 26.55
CA GLU A 14 -27.51 -1.01 27.91
C GLU A 14 -26.36 -1.28 28.89
N GLY A 15 -26.32 -0.52 30.00
CA GLY A 15 -25.33 -0.67 31.06
C GLY A 15 -23.89 -0.31 30.67
N PHE A 16 -23.66 0.50 29.63
CA PHE A 16 -22.32 1.00 29.32
C PHE A 16 -21.74 1.77 30.53
N GLY A 17 -20.62 1.30 31.07
CA GLY A 17 -19.98 1.85 32.28
C GLY A 17 -20.43 1.22 33.61
N ASN A 18 -21.46 0.37 33.61
CA ASN A 18 -21.99 -0.26 34.82
C ASN A 18 -21.49 -1.72 35.00
N ARG A 19 -21.42 -2.18 36.25
CA ARG A 19 -21.11 -3.59 36.58
C ARG A 19 -22.26 -4.51 36.10
N GLY A 20 -21.90 -5.72 35.67
CA GLY A 20 -22.87 -6.72 35.18
C GLY A 20 -23.31 -6.52 33.73
N ARG A 21 -22.64 -5.62 32.98
CA ARG A 21 -22.94 -5.40 31.57
C ARG A 21 -22.78 -6.70 30.75
N PRO A 22 -23.75 -7.02 29.86
CA PRO A 22 -23.62 -8.11 28.92
C PRO A 22 -22.36 -8.01 28.03
N PRO A 23 -21.79 -9.15 27.59
CA PRO A 23 -20.68 -9.14 26.65
C PRO A 23 -21.06 -8.46 25.33
N TYR A 24 -20.06 -8.01 24.58
CA TYR A 24 -20.31 -7.41 23.28
C TYR A 24 -20.71 -8.46 22.25
N GLU A 25 -21.80 -8.20 21.52
CA GLU A 25 -22.27 -9.01 20.40
C GLU A 25 -22.15 -8.20 19.09
N PRO A 26 -21.31 -8.63 18.14
CA PRO A 26 -21.15 -7.93 16.86
C PRO A 26 -22.35 -8.18 15.95
N THR A 27 -23.01 -7.10 15.53
CA THR A 27 -24.11 -7.15 14.56
C THR A 27 -23.58 -7.16 13.12
N GLU A 28 -24.41 -7.56 12.15
CA GLU A 28 -24.04 -7.42 10.72
C GLU A 28 -23.81 -5.97 10.32
N LYS A 29 -24.59 -5.04 10.88
CA LYS A 29 -24.41 -3.59 10.69
C LYS A 29 -23.03 -3.14 11.16
N ASP A 30 -22.57 -3.63 12.32
CA ASP A 30 -21.24 -3.34 12.83
C ASP A 30 -20.14 -3.90 11.91
N ARG A 31 -20.31 -5.14 11.41
CA ARG A 31 -19.35 -5.75 10.46
C ARG A 31 -19.25 -4.94 9.17
N ASN A 32 -20.38 -4.56 8.60
CA ASN A 32 -20.42 -3.74 7.38
C ASN A 32 -19.79 -2.36 7.62
N LYS A 33 -20.02 -1.75 8.80
CA LYS A 33 -19.36 -0.50 9.19
C LYS A 33 -17.85 -0.67 9.30
N VAL A 34 -17.36 -1.74 9.93
CA VAL A 34 -15.91 -2.03 10.03
C VAL A 34 -15.30 -2.20 8.64
N LYS A 35 -15.93 -2.98 7.75
CA LYS A 35 -15.49 -3.16 6.35
C LYS A 35 -15.39 -1.85 5.59
N LEU A 36 -16.42 -1.00 5.69
CA LEU A 36 -16.43 0.33 5.07
C LEU A 36 -15.28 1.21 5.61
N LEU A 37 -15.11 1.29 6.92
CA LEU A 37 -14.06 2.13 7.51
C LEU A 37 -12.65 1.61 7.18
N MET A 38 -12.47 0.30 7.04
CA MET A 38 -11.21 -0.28 6.55
C MET A 38 -10.94 0.07 5.09
N ALA A 39 -11.95 0.01 4.23
CA ALA A 39 -11.83 0.44 2.83
C ALA A 39 -11.46 1.93 2.70
N LEU A 40 -11.86 2.75 3.68
CA LEU A 40 -11.45 4.16 3.76
C LEU A 40 -10.02 4.35 4.32
N GLY A 41 -9.30 3.27 4.62
CA GLY A 41 -7.93 3.32 5.13
C GLY A 41 -7.82 3.69 6.61
N TRP A 42 -8.90 3.59 7.39
CA TRP A 42 -8.86 3.99 8.79
C TRP A 42 -8.00 3.04 9.65
N VAL A 43 -7.34 3.62 10.66
CA VAL A 43 -6.59 2.86 11.66
C VAL A 43 -7.53 2.22 12.68
N ASN A 44 -7.14 1.07 13.24
CA ASN A 44 -7.99 0.27 14.14
C ASN A 44 -8.52 1.05 15.34
N ILE A 45 -7.72 1.95 15.93
CA ILE A 45 -8.15 2.81 17.05
C ILE A 45 -9.31 3.70 16.62
N ARG A 46 -9.22 4.32 15.44
CA ARG A 46 -10.26 5.20 14.90
C ARG A 46 -11.54 4.42 14.58
N ILE A 47 -11.39 3.19 14.06
CA ILE A 47 -12.52 2.29 13.80
C ILE A 47 -13.21 1.90 15.12
N ALA A 48 -12.44 1.53 16.15
CA ALA A 48 -12.97 1.16 17.46
C ALA A 48 -13.77 2.32 18.08
N ASN A 49 -13.25 3.55 18.01
CA ASN A 49 -13.93 4.76 18.47
C ASN A 49 -15.25 4.99 17.71
N ALA A 50 -15.28 4.77 16.40
CA ALA A 50 -16.49 4.92 15.58
C ALA A 50 -17.59 3.89 15.93
N LEU A 51 -17.24 2.78 16.58
CA LEU A 51 -18.16 1.75 17.07
C LEU A 51 -18.44 1.85 18.57
N GLY A 52 -17.80 2.78 19.29
CA GLY A 52 -17.90 2.89 20.74
C GLY A 52 -17.36 1.65 21.48
N ILE A 53 -16.32 1.00 20.94
CA ILE A 53 -15.68 -0.18 21.56
C ILE A 53 -14.21 0.04 21.83
N SER A 54 -13.64 -0.79 22.71
CA SER A 54 -12.18 -0.79 22.90
C SER A 54 -11.47 -1.44 21.70
N PRO A 55 -10.21 -1.06 21.41
CA PRO A 55 -9.40 -1.72 20.39
C PRO A 55 -9.26 -3.24 20.61
N ALA A 56 -9.20 -3.68 21.87
CA ALA A 56 -9.17 -5.10 22.21
C ALA A 56 -10.45 -5.83 21.79
N THR A 57 -11.60 -5.19 21.93
CA THR A 57 -12.89 -5.72 21.47
C THR A 57 -12.92 -5.82 19.94
N LEU A 58 -12.43 -4.79 19.24
CA LEU A 58 -12.33 -4.82 17.78
C LEU A 58 -11.50 -6.02 17.30
N ASN A 59 -10.30 -6.20 17.87
CA ASN A 59 -9.40 -7.32 17.58
C ASN A 59 -9.99 -8.69 17.91
N ARG A 60 -10.82 -8.79 18.95
CA ARG A 60 -11.46 -10.04 19.34
C ARG A 60 -12.56 -10.48 18.37
N TYR A 61 -13.45 -9.57 17.98
CA TYR A 61 -14.70 -9.94 17.27
C TYR A 61 -14.65 -9.74 15.75
N PHE A 62 -13.75 -8.89 15.24
CA PHE A 62 -13.67 -8.53 13.82
C PHE A 62 -12.37 -8.98 13.17
N ARG A 63 -11.64 -9.91 13.79
CA ARG A 63 -10.36 -10.40 13.25
C ARG A 63 -10.48 -10.97 11.85
N ALA A 64 -11.56 -11.68 11.56
CA ALA A 64 -11.83 -12.23 10.24
C ALA A 64 -12.00 -11.11 9.19
N ASP A 65 -12.84 -10.11 9.50
CA ASP A 65 -13.08 -8.95 8.63
C ASP A 65 -11.77 -8.18 8.35
N MET A 66 -10.90 -8.04 9.36
CA MET A 66 -9.64 -7.31 9.24
C MET A 66 -8.58 -7.98 8.35
N LYS A 67 -8.68 -9.28 8.08
CA LYS A 67 -7.73 -9.97 7.17
C LYS A 67 -7.88 -9.51 5.72
N GLU A 68 -9.06 -9.03 5.35
CA GLU A 68 -9.39 -8.67 3.98
C GLU A 68 -9.21 -7.16 3.73
N ARG A 69 -8.40 -6.46 4.53
CA ARG A 69 -8.26 -4.99 4.52
C ARG A 69 -7.99 -4.44 3.12
N ASP A 70 -7.05 -5.02 2.38
CA ASP A 70 -6.70 -4.56 1.04
C ASP A 70 -7.85 -4.81 0.05
N ALA A 71 -8.44 -6.01 0.10
CA ALA A 71 -9.60 -6.35 -0.72
C ALA A 71 -10.84 -5.48 -0.43
N MET A 72 -10.99 -4.94 0.79
CA MET A 72 -12.10 -4.03 1.10
C MET A 72 -12.00 -2.72 0.32
N ARG A 73 -10.78 -2.23 0.07
CA ARG A 73 -10.58 -1.02 -0.73
C ARG A 73 -11.06 -1.26 -2.16
N ASP A 74 -10.59 -2.34 -2.78
CA ASP A 74 -10.97 -2.71 -4.14
C ASP A 74 -12.48 -2.91 -4.28
N ARG A 75 -13.10 -3.59 -3.30
CA ARG A 75 -14.56 -3.79 -3.27
C ARG A 75 -15.34 -2.49 -3.16
N LEU A 76 -14.85 -1.51 -2.39
CA LEU A 76 -15.49 -0.20 -2.29
C LEU A 76 -15.44 0.56 -3.61
N ASP A 77 -14.27 0.59 -4.25
CA ASP A 77 -14.10 1.27 -5.52
C ASP A 77 -14.94 0.58 -6.61
N ALA A 78 -14.94 -0.76 -6.68
CA ALA A 78 -15.82 -1.53 -7.56
C ALA A 78 -17.30 -1.21 -7.34
N ARG A 79 -17.78 -1.20 -6.08
CA ARG A 79 -19.17 -0.86 -5.77
C ARG A 79 -19.53 0.56 -6.19
N ARG A 80 -18.60 1.51 -6.11
CA ARG A 80 -18.80 2.88 -6.58
C ARG A 80 -18.97 2.92 -8.09
N PHE A 81 -18.18 2.15 -8.85
CA PHE A 81 -18.34 2.02 -10.30
C PHE A 81 -19.70 1.41 -10.66
N GLU A 82 -20.13 0.34 -9.98
CA GLU A 82 -21.43 -0.30 -10.21
C GLU A 82 -22.59 0.71 -10.06
N ILE A 83 -22.61 1.47 -8.96
CA ILE A 83 -23.66 2.46 -8.70
C ILE A 83 -23.65 3.57 -9.76
N ALA A 84 -22.46 4.07 -10.13
CA ALA A 84 -22.34 5.11 -11.14
C ALA A 84 -22.81 4.62 -12.52
N LEU A 85 -22.46 3.38 -12.90
CA LEU A 85 -22.90 2.75 -14.14
C LEU A 85 -24.41 2.52 -14.17
N GLU A 86 -24.99 2.01 -13.08
CA GLU A 86 -26.43 1.82 -12.96
C GLU A 86 -27.19 3.14 -13.16
N GLN A 87 -26.75 4.21 -12.48
CA GLN A 87 -27.37 5.53 -12.61
C GLN A 87 -27.15 6.15 -14.00
N ALA A 88 -25.98 5.95 -14.61
CA ALA A 88 -25.72 6.39 -15.97
C ALA A 88 -26.64 5.69 -16.98
N ASN A 89 -26.83 4.38 -16.84
CA ASN A 89 -27.76 3.59 -17.66
C ASN A 89 -29.23 4.03 -17.47
N ALA A 90 -29.58 4.50 -16.28
CA ALA A 90 -30.88 5.11 -16.01
C ALA A 90 -31.05 6.52 -16.63
N GLY A 91 -30.08 7.02 -17.40
CA GLY A 91 -30.14 8.31 -18.08
C GLY A 91 -29.67 9.50 -17.23
N ASN A 92 -29.09 9.26 -16.05
CA ASN A 92 -28.55 10.35 -15.23
C ASN A 92 -27.22 10.84 -15.83
N VAL A 93 -27.28 11.96 -16.55
CA VAL A 93 -26.12 12.59 -17.22
C VAL A 93 -25.01 12.98 -16.23
N THR A 94 -25.37 13.33 -14.99
CA THR A 94 -24.36 13.65 -13.95
C THR A 94 -23.62 12.39 -13.52
N ALA A 95 -24.31 11.27 -13.37
CA ALA A 95 -23.69 9.98 -13.08
C ALA A 95 -22.80 9.50 -14.25
N LEU A 96 -23.24 9.70 -15.50
CA LEU A 96 -22.45 9.40 -16.69
C LEU A 96 -21.13 10.18 -16.73
N ARG A 97 -21.18 11.49 -16.41
CA ARG A 97 -19.97 12.33 -16.32
C ARG A 97 -19.03 11.89 -15.20
N GLU A 98 -19.58 11.58 -14.02
CA GLU A 98 -18.76 11.11 -12.90
C GLU A 98 -18.16 9.73 -13.20
N LEU A 99 -18.89 8.82 -13.85
CA LEU A 99 -18.37 7.53 -14.30
C LEU A 99 -17.19 7.71 -15.25
N GLY A 100 -17.31 8.59 -16.25
CA GLY A 100 -16.20 8.95 -17.14
C GLY A 100 -14.97 9.44 -16.36
N ALA A 101 -15.17 10.37 -15.42
CA ALA A 101 -14.08 10.86 -14.56
C ALA A 101 -13.46 9.76 -13.67
N MET A 102 -14.23 8.76 -13.24
CA MET A 102 -13.68 7.61 -12.51
C MET A 102 -12.82 6.72 -13.41
N ILE A 103 -13.28 6.44 -14.65
CA ILE A 103 -12.53 5.67 -15.64
C ILE A 103 -11.20 6.39 -15.97
N ASP A 104 -11.24 7.69 -16.26
CA ASP A 104 -10.04 8.48 -16.56
C ASP A 104 -9.02 8.49 -15.42
N ARG A 105 -9.49 8.45 -14.15
CA ARG A 105 -8.60 8.34 -12.98
C ARG A 105 -7.97 6.95 -12.88
N ASN A 106 -8.74 5.90 -13.16
CA ASN A 106 -8.26 4.51 -13.14
C ASN A 106 -7.23 4.26 -14.26
N ASP A 107 -7.48 4.78 -15.45
CA ASP A 107 -6.55 4.65 -16.59
C ASP A 107 -5.23 5.37 -16.29
N ARG A 108 -5.29 6.58 -15.71
CA ARG A 108 -4.10 7.31 -15.22
C ARG A 108 -3.32 6.50 -14.19
N MET A 109 -3.99 5.94 -13.18
CA MET A 109 -3.35 5.10 -12.17
C MET A 109 -2.66 3.88 -12.81
N THR A 110 -3.30 3.26 -13.80
CA THR A 110 -2.73 2.10 -14.51
C THR A 110 -1.49 2.48 -15.30
N ILE A 111 -1.52 3.62 -15.99
CA ILE A 111 -0.37 4.17 -16.72
C ILE A 111 0.77 4.48 -15.74
N GLU A 112 0.51 5.20 -14.66
CA GLU A 112 1.51 5.54 -13.63
C GLU A 112 2.16 4.28 -13.03
N ALA A 113 1.35 3.26 -12.70
CA ALA A 113 1.85 1.98 -12.20
C ALA A 113 2.72 1.24 -13.23
N SER A 114 2.38 1.31 -14.52
CA SER A 114 3.16 0.71 -15.60
C SER A 114 4.50 1.44 -15.82
N MET A 115 4.50 2.77 -15.73
CA MET A 115 5.69 3.61 -15.89
C MET A 115 6.63 3.49 -14.70
N GLY A 116 6.08 3.44 -13.47
CA GLY A 116 6.87 3.24 -12.25
C GLY A 116 7.52 1.86 -12.15
N LYS A 117 6.99 0.85 -12.84
CA LYS A 117 7.61 -0.49 -12.94
C LYS A 117 8.69 -0.57 -14.03
N GLY A 118 8.81 0.43 -14.89
CA GLY A 118 9.80 0.48 -15.97
C GLY A 118 11.23 0.85 -15.53
N SER A 119 11.40 1.43 -14.34
CA SER A 119 12.72 1.86 -13.81
C SER A 119 13.39 0.85 -12.86
N ASP A 120 12.67 -0.20 -12.44
CA ASP A 120 13.12 -1.18 -11.45
C ASP A 120 13.07 -2.63 -11.97
N GLN A 121 13.23 -2.83 -13.28
CA GLN A 121 13.77 -4.11 -13.74
C GLN A 121 15.28 -4.10 -13.53
N PRO A 122 15.84 -4.85 -12.57
CA PRO A 122 17.26 -5.15 -12.63
C PRO A 122 17.46 -5.87 -13.96
N ALA A 123 18.12 -5.20 -14.91
CA ALA A 123 18.73 -5.87 -16.04
C ALA A 123 19.41 -7.12 -15.48
N ALA A 124 18.95 -8.29 -15.90
CA ALA A 124 19.39 -9.57 -15.37
C ALA A 124 20.91 -9.52 -15.21
N SER A 125 21.38 -9.43 -13.96
CA SER A 125 22.80 -9.25 -13.65
C SER A 125 23.48 -10.59 -13.85
N LYS A 126 23.66 -11.01 -15.10
CA LYS A 126 24.40 -12.21 -15.43
C LYS A 126 25.92 -12.02 -15.39
N ASP A 127 26.42 -10.78 -15.34
CA ASP A 127 27.87 -10.52 -15.35
C ASP A 127 28.35 -9.46 -14.33
N LYS A 128 27.70 -9.34 -13.16
CA LYS A 128 28.32 -8.58 -12.07
C LYS A 128 29.35 -9.48 -11.37
N ILE A 129 30.54 -9.56 -11.98
CA ILE A 129 31.75 -10.04 -11.33
C ILE A 129 31.83 -9.38 -9.93
N GLY A 130 31.95 -10.20 -8.89
CA GLY A 130 31.90 -9.73 -7.50
C GLY A 130 32.96 -8.66 -7.23
N LYS A 131 32.62 -7.68 -6.39
CA LYS A 131 33.48 -6.51 -6.05
C LYS A 131 34.95 -6.87 -5.80
N LYS A 132 35.20 -8.03 -5.19
CA LYS A 132 36.54 -8.55 -4.91
C LYS A 132 37.39 -8.76 -6.17
N MET A 133 36.83 -9.31 -7.25
CA MET A 133 37.56 -9.52 -8.50
C MET A 133 37.77 -8.23 -9.28
N ILE A 134 36.86 -7.25 -9.16
CA ILE A 134 37.03 -5.92 -9.76
C ILE A 134 38.21 -5.19 -9.09
N ASP A 135 38.31 -5.27 -7.77
CA ASP A 135 39.39 -4.64 -7.02
C ASP A 135 40.74 -5.31 -7.35
N GLU A 136 40.78 -6.63 -7.47
CA GLU A 136 41.99 -7.38 -7.88
C GLU A 136 42.43 -7.05 -9.31
N GLN A 137 41.49 -6.97 -10.26
CA GLN A 137 41.79 -6.54 -11.63
C GLN A 137 42.30 -5.10 -11.70
N ARG A 138 41.77 -4.20 -10.87
CA ARG A 138 42.24 -2.81 -10.79
C ARG A 138 43.63 -2.71 -10.19
N ALA A 139 43.92 -3.49 -9.15
CA ALA A 139 45.26 -3.55 -8.56
C ALA A 139 46.28 -4.03 -9.60
N HIS A 140 45.97 -5.11 -10.31
CA HIS A 140 46.85 -5.62 -11.38
C HIS A 140 47.05 -4.64 -12.54
N ALA A 141 46.01 -3.89 -12.93
CA ALA A 141 46.14 -2.86 -13.95
C ALA A 141 47.05 -1.70 -13.49
N ALA A 142 46.88 -1.25 -12.24
CA ALA A 142 47.72 -0.20 -11.67
C ALA A 142 49.20 -0.63 -11.55
N ASP A 143 49.44 -1.88 -11.15
CA ASP A 143 50.80 -2.44 -11.07
C ASP A 143 51.45 -2.54 -12.46
N ALA A 144 50.68 -2.89 -13.49
CA ALA A 144 51.16 -2.96 -14.87
C ALA A 144 51.52 -1.56 -15.43
N ASP A 145 50.68 -0.56 -15.16
CA ASP A 145 50.95 0.81 -15.57
C ASP A 145 52.22 1.37 -14.91
N LEU A 146 52.40 1.11 -13.61
CA LEU A 146 53.61 1.51 -12.87
C LEU A 146 54.88 0.82 -13.42
N MET A 147 54.79 -0.47 -13.75
CA MET A 147 55.90 -1.21 -14.35
C MET A 147 56.28 -0.65 -15.73
N ALA A 148 55.29 -0.27 -16.55
CA ALA A 148 55.53 0.34 -17.86
C ALA A 148 56.22 1.72 -17.74
N GLU A 149 55.84 2.52 -16.74
CA GLU A 149 56.51 3.80 -16.46
C GLU A 149 57.98 3.58 -16.07
N LEU A 150 58.26 2.66 -15.15
CA LEU A 150 59.62 2.34 -14.72
C LEU A 150 60.49 1.79 -15.86
N GLU A 151 59.94 0.96 -16.75
CA GLU A 151 60.64 0.49 -17.94
C GLU A 151 60.96 1.63 -18.91
N SER A 152 60.03 2.58 -19.08
CA SER A 152 60.25 3.76 -19.91
C SER A 152 61.35 4.68 -19.35
N GLU A 153 61.41 4.85 -18.03
CA GLU A 153 62.44 5.63 -17.35
C GLU A 153 63.81 4.93 -17.43
N ALA A 154 63.85 3.61 -17.24
CA ALA A 154 65.07 2.82 -17.36
C ALA A 154 65.62 2.84 -18.80
N ALA A 155 64.75 2.77 -19.81
CA ALA A 155 65.14 2.90 -21.20
C ALA A 155 65.68 4.31 -21.52
N ALA A 156 65.06 5.36 -20.97
CA ALA A 156 65.52 6.74 -21.12
C ALA A 156 66.87 7.01 -20.42
N GLN A 157 67.12 6.35 -19.28
CA GLN A 157 68.41 6.42 -18.56
C GLN A 157 69.52 5.68 -19.30
N ASN A 158 69.23 4.50 -19.87
CA ASN A 158 70.20 3.73 -20.66
C ASN A 158 70.54 4.35 -22.02
N ALA A 159 69.70 5.24 -22.55
CA ALA A 159 69.96 5.97 -23.79
C ALA A 159 70.88 7.21 -23.61
N ARG A 160 71.28 7.54 -22.38
CA ARG A 160 72.16 8.68 -22.06
C ARG A 160 73.60 8.29 -21.71
N HIS A 161 74.02 7.08 -22.05
CA HIS A 161 75.41 6.60 -21.89
C HIS A 161 76.10 6.34 -23.22
#